data_AF-A0A536LBV4-F1
#
_entry.id   AF-A0A536LBV4-F1
#
_cell.length_a   1.000
_cell.length_b   1.000
_cell.length_c   1.000
_cell.angle_alpha   90.00
_cell.angle_beta   90.00
_cell.angle_gamma   90.00
#
_symmetry.space_group_name_H-M   'P 1'
#
loop_
_entity.id
_entity.type
_entity.pdbx_description
1 polymer ?
#
loop_
_entity_poly.entity_id
_entity_poly.type
_entity_poly.pdbx_seq_one_letter_code
_entity_poly.pdbx_strand_id
1 'polypeptide(L)' 'MAIKKTTPESQLSKEELEAQDAEQLPDREQMSLINANLAAPINAAVAANVLSDGSLAYANAQQTAPISQGNLSPPAI' A
#
# COMPACT_ATOMS: atom_id res chain seq x y z
N MET A 1 -55.71 -15.56 -12.82
CA MET A 1 -54.54 -15.33 -13.69
C MET A 1 -53.34 -15.98 -13.01
N ALA A 2 -52.78 -17.04 -13.59
CA ALA A 2 -51.69 -17.81 -12.99
C ALA A 2 -50.34 -17.29 -13.49
N ILE A 3 -49.46 -16.87 -12.58
CA ILE A 3 -48.08 -16.47 -12.90
C ILE A 3 -47.13 -17.62 -12.58
N LYS A 4 -46.51 -18.16 -13.63
CA LYS A 4 -45.55 -19.27 -13.63
C LYS A 4 -44.19 -18.72 -13.14
N LYS A 5 -43.64 -19.26 -12.04
CA LYS A 5 -42.33 -18.85 -11.51
C LYS A 5 -41.19 -19.40 -12.39
N THR A 6 -40.26 -18.53 -12.76
CA THR A 6 -39.01 -18.79 -13.47
C THR A 6 -37.99 -19.47 -12.55
N THR A 7 -37.43 -20.59 -12.98
CA THR A 7 -36.39 -21.36 -12.25
C THR A 7 -35.03 -20.67 -12.35
N PRO A 8 -34.30 -20.44 -11.23
CA PRO A 8 -32.92 -19.97 -11.26
C PRO A 8 -31.95 -21.11 -11.60
N GLU A 9 -31.08 -20.86 -12.59
CA GLU A 9 -30.00 -21.74 -13.04
C GLU A 9 -29.00 -22.04 -11.91
N SER A 10 -28.75 -23.34 -11.70
CA SER A 10 -27.69 -24.02 -10.92
C SER A 10 -27.05 -23.27 -9.74
N GLN A 11 -27.74 -23.25 -8.59
CA GLN A 11 -27.05 -23.17 -7.30
C GLN A 11 -26.43 -24.54 -7.01
N LEU A 12 -25.14 -24.58 -6.69
CA LEU A 12 -24.49 -25.81 -6.20
C LEU A 12 -25.30 -26.37 -5.05
N SER A 13 -25.54 -27.68 -5.07
CA SER A 13 -26.26 -28.33 -3.98
C SER A 13 -25.43 -28.24 -2.70
N LYS A 14 -26.09 -28.38 -1.54
CA LYS A 14 -25.39 -28.30 -0.25
C LYS A 14 -24.27 -29.34 -0.15
N GLU A 15 -24.50 -30.48 -0.77
CA GLU A 15 -23.56 -31.59 -0.86
C GLU A 15 -22.34 -31.26 -1.74
N GLU A 16 -22.51 -30.48 -2.81
CA GLU A 16 -21.40 -30.01 -3.67
C GLU A 16 -20.59 -28.88 -3.02
N LEU A 17 -21.20 -28.10 -2.12
CA LEU A 17 -20.52 -27.11 -1.28
C LEU A 17 -19.72 -27.78 -0.16
N GLU A 18 -20.28 -28.81 0.46
CA GLU A 18 -19.61 -29.61 1.50
C GLU A 18 -18.44 -30.44 0.93
N ALA A 19 -18.51 -30.84 -0.34
CA ALA A 19 -17.43 -31.53 -1.04
C ALA A 19 -16.25 -30.61 -1.42
N GLN A 20 -16.38 -29.29 -1.25
CA GLN A 20 -15.27 -28.35 -1.41
C GLN A 20 -14.55 -28.19 -0.07
N ASP A 21 -13.26 -28.53 -0.02
CA ASP A 21 -12.41 -28.26 1.14
C ASP A 21 -12.33 -26.74 1.38
N ALA A 22 -12.96 -26.27 2.46
CA ALA A 22 -12.90 -24.89 2.90
C ALA A 22 -11.73 -24.72 3.88
N GLU A 23 -10.66 -24.06 3.44
CA GLU A 23 -9.58 -23.65 4.33
C GLU A 23 -10.01 -22.39 5.10
N GLN A 24 -9.85 -22.39 6.43
CA GLN A 24 -10.17 -21.22 7.24
C GLN A 24 -9.19 -20.09 6.90
N LEU A 25 -9.74 -19.00 6.36
CA LEU A 25 -8.96 -17.77 6.20
C LEU A 25 -8.50 -17.31 7.60
N PRO A 26 -7.20 -17.00 7.78
CA PRO A 26 -6.71 -16.46 9.04
C PRO A 26 -7.41 -15.15 9.37
N ASP A 27 -7.53 -14.84 10.66
CA ASP A 27 -8.15 -13.60 11.12
C ASP A 27 -7.51 -12.40 10.44
N ARG A 28 -8.34 -11.46 9.97
CA ARG A 28 -7.89 -10.26 9.23
C ARG A 28 -6.86 -9.43 10.02
N GLU A 29 -6.82 -9.58 11.34
CA GLU A 29 -5.86 -8.96 12.26
C GLU A 29 -4.48 -9.63 12.25
N GLN A 30 -4.43 -10.95 11.97
CA GLN A 30 -3.20 -11.71 11.75
C GLN A 30 -2.60 -11.44 10.37
N MET A 31 -3.43 -11.00 9.40
CA MET A 31 -3.02 -10.46 8.09
C MET A 31 -2.53 -9.01 8.20
N SER A 32 -1.87 -8.66 9.30
CA SER A 32 -1.26 -7.34 9.50
C SER A 32 -0.25 -7.08 8.39
N LEU A 33 -0.67 -6.30 7.38
CA LEU A 33 0.22 -5.78 6.36
C LEU A 33 1.16 -4.79 7.05
N ILE A 34 2.28 -5.27 7.58
CA ILE A 34 3.31 -4.43 8.20
C ILE A 34 3.76 -3.44 7.14
N ASN A 35 3.27 -2.21 7.25
CA ASN A 35 3.69 -1.12 6.39
C ASN A 35 4.93 -0.47 6.99
N ALA A 36 6.11 -0.99 6.63
CA ALA A 36 7.40 -0.46 7.05
C ALA A 36 7.95 0.56 6.04
N ASN A 37 7.16 1.59 5.70
CA ASN A 37 7.63 2.66 4.82
C ASN A 37 8.61 3.57 5.57
N LEU A 38 9.86 3.64 5.09
CA LEU A 38 10.89 4.54 5.60
C LEU A 38 11.29 5.53 4.51
N ALA A 39 11.00 6.81 4.74
CA ALA A 39 11.45 7.91 3.88
C ALA A 39 12.45 8.79 4.64
N ALA A 40 13.67 8.91 4.12
CA ALA A 40 14.72 9.75 4.69
C ALA A 40 15.26 10.72 3.61
N PRO A 41 14.67 11.91 3.45
CA PRO A 41 15.21 12.92 2.56
C PRO A 41 16.51 13.49 3.14
N ILE A 42 17.61 13.40 2.39
CA ILE A 42 18.93 13.90 2.81
C ILE A 42 19.45 14.86 1.74
N ASN A 43 19.87 16.06 2.15
CA ASN A 43 20.56 17.02 1.30
C ASN A 43 21.74 17.63 2.06
N ALA A 44 22.92 17.57 1.47
CA ALA A 44 24.14 18.12 2.03
C ALA A 44 24.89 18.86 0.92
N ALA A 45 25.29 20.10 1.20
CA ALA A 45 26.20 20.85 0.34
C ALA A 45 27.49 21.14 1.11
N VAL A 46 28.62 20.80 0.49
CA VAL A 46 29.96 21.02 1.03
C VAL A 46 30.73 21.81 -0.01
N ALA A 47 31.30 22.95 0.41
CA ALA A 47 32.23 23.72 -0.40
C ALA A 47 33.50 23.96 0.40
N ALA A 48 34.65 23.78 -0.26
CA ALA A 48 35.96 24.02 0.32
C ALA A 48 36.79 24.83 -0.67
N ASN A 49 37.43 25.89 -0.17
CA ASN A 49 38.45 26.63 -0.89
C ASN A 49 39.82 26.16 -0.40
N VAL A 50 40.74 25.84 -1.31
CA VAL A 50 42.12 25.50 -0.97
C VAL A 50 43.06 26.52 -1.60
N LEU A 51 43.80 27.24 -0.75
CA LEU A 51 44.97 28.07 -1.08
C LEU A 51 44.78 29.18 -2.16
N SER A 52 43.56 29.66 -2.40
CA SER A 52 43.32 30.72 -3.40
C SER A 52 42.96 32.06 -2.77
N ASP A 53 43.77 33.08 -3.04
CA ASP A 53 43.43 34.49 -2.75
C ASP A 53 42.20 34.92 -3.58
N GLY A 54 41.30 35.69 -2.97
CA GLY A 54 40.05 36.15 -3.60
C GLY A 54 38.98 35.08 -3.88
N SER A 55 39.13 33.82 -3.44
CA SER A 55 38.13 32.77 -3.74
C SER A 55 36.91 32.78 -2.81
N LEU A 56 35.71 32.63 -3.39
CA LEU A 56 34.46 32.43 -2.67
C LEU A 56 33.99 30.97 -2.85
N ALA A 57 33.97 30.20 -1.75
CA ALA A 57 33.39 28.87 -1.71
C ALA A 57 31.94 29.03 -1.28
N TYR A 58 31.02 28.74 -2.18
CA TYR A 58 29.59 28.80 -1.90
C TYR A 58 28.97 27.44 -2.20
N ALA A 59 28.33 26.86 -1.18
CA ALA A 59 27.59 25.62 -1.30
C ALA A 59 26.13 25.91 -0.96
N ASN A 60 25.25 25.82 -1.96
CA ASN A 60 23.81 25.91 -1.75
C ASN A 60 23.22 24.50 -1.73
N ALA A 61 22.31 24.24 -0.80
CA ALA A 61 21.51 23.03 -0.76
C ALA A 61 20.05 23.42 -0.50
N GLN A 62 19.21 23.39 -1.56
CA GLN A 62 17.76 23.46 -1.40
C GLN A 62 17.16 22.07 -1.59
N GLN A 63 16.30 21.67 -0.65
CA GLN A 63 15.55 20.42 -0.74
C GLN A 63 14.06 20.71 -0.58
N THR A 64 13.26 20.14 -1.46
CA THR A 64 11.80 20.06 -1.35
C THR A 64 11.44 18.59 -1.49
N ALA A 65 10.89 18.01 -0.44
CA ALA A 65 10.59 16.57 -0.36
C ALA A 65 9.15 16.35 0.09
N PRO A 66 8.15 16.54 -0.78
CA PRO A 66 6.77 16.20 -0.48
C PRO A 66 6.65 14.68 -0.38
N ILE A 67 6.15 14.19 0.76
CA ILE A 67 5.97 12.76 1.02
C ILE A 67 4.47 12.45 1.10
N SER A 68 3.98 11.57 0.22
CA SER A 68 2.62 11.04 0.27
C SER A 68 2.67 9.58 0.71
N GLN A 69 2.08 9.28 1.86
CA GLN A 69 2.01 7.93 2.42
C GLN A 69 0.57 7.62 2.80
N GLY A 70 0.09 6.44 2.42
CA GLY A 70 -1.25 5.97 2.73
C GLY A 70 -1.29 4.46 2.90
N ASN A 71 -2.23 4.01 3.73
CA ASN A 71 -2.70 2.63 3.74
C ASN A 71 -3.97 2.53 2.89
N LEU A 72 -4.22 1.37 2.29
CA LEU A 72 -5.53 1.09 1.71
C LEU A 72 -6.52 0.85 2.85
N SER A 73 -7.64 1.58 2.89
CA SER A 73 -8.75 1.25 3.80
C SER A 73 -9.29 -0.14 3.43
N PRO A 74 -9.52 -1.04 4.40
CA PRO A 74 -10.28 -2.25 4.13
C PRO A 74 -11.67 -1.86 3.57
N PRO A 75 -12.21 -2.59 2.59
CA PRO A 75 -13.55 -2.34 2.09
C PRO A 75 -14.57 -2.43 3.23
N ALA A 76 -15.52 -1.50 3.27
CA ALA A 76 -16.64 -1.54 4.21
C ALA A 76 -17.44 -2.84 3.99
N ILE A 77 -17.60 -3.62 5.05
CA ILE A 77 -18.38 -4.86 5.07
C ILE A 77 -19.86 -4.51 5.21
#